data_AF-A0AAP2M4N4-F1
#
_entry.id   AF-A0AAP2M4N4-F1
#
_cell.length_a   1.000
_cell.length_b   1.000
_cell.length_c   1.000
_cell.angle_alpha   90.00
_cell.angle_beta   90.00
_cell.angle_gamma   90.00
#
_symmetry.space_group_name_H-M   'P 1'
#
loop_
_entity.id
_entity.type
_entity.pdbx_description
1 polymer ?
#
loop_
_entity_poly.entity_id
_entity_poly.type
_entity_poly.pdbx_seq_one_letter_code
_entity_poly.pdbx_strand_id
1 'polypeptide(L)'
;MLNDMRYRIQFQKKKPAGRLPVDGKDSWQTVIECWAKAEGLKGREYYAAAAIQKEKTVEFTIRHREDIDEHMRIIFREKAYEIESILPNYSRRHFITIKANVVS
;
A
#
# COMPACT_ATOMS: atom_id res chain seq x y z
N MET A 1 15.60 6.68 10.95
CA MET A 1 14.38 5.86 11.15
C MET A 1 13.09 6.66 11.25
N LEU A 2 12.87 7.59 12.20
CA LEU A 2 11.71 8.52 12.06
C LEU A 2 11.85 9.39 10.78
N ASN A 3 13.09 9.69 10.42
CA ASN A 3 13.47 10.44 9.21
C ASN A 3 13.40 9.63 7.89
N ASP A 4 12.94 8.38 7.93
CA ASP A 4 12.86 7.52 6.73
C ASP A 4 11.49 7.52 6.06
N MET A 5 10.46 8.06 6.72
CA MET A 5 9.12 8.21 6.15
C MET A 5 9.05 9.41 5.21
N ARG A 6 9.80 9.36 4.09
CA ARG A 6 10.01 10.47 3.17
C ARG A 6 8.94 10.59 2.08
N TYR A 7 8.03 9.64 1.98
CA TYR A 7 7.05 9.59 0.91
C TYR A 7 5.64 9.82 1.42
N ARG A 8 4.85 10.60 0.71
CA ARG A 8 3.40 10.67 0.92
C ARG A 8 2.72 9.53 0.18
N ILE A 9 1.82 8.85 0.87
CA ILE A 9 0.93 7.84 0.30
C ILE A 9 -0.50 8.15 0.69
N GLN A 10 -1.43 7.69 -0.13
CA GLN A 10 -2.87 7.82 0.11
C GLN A 10 -3.50 6.43 0.16
N PHE A 11 -4.37 6.17 1.13
CA PHE A 11 -5.20 4.98 1.13
C PHE A 11 -6.55 5.33 0.55
N GLN A 12 -7.01 4.49 -0.38
CA GLN A 12 -8.32 4.61 -0.97
C GLN A 12 -9.18 3.41 -0.59
N LYS A 13 -10.42 3.69 -0.20
CA LYS A 13 -11.44 2.68 0.05
C LYS A 13 -12.41 2.65 -1.13
N LYS A 14 -12.86 1.46 -1.50
CA LYS A 14 -13.93 1.30 -2.50
C LYS A 14 -15.23 1.81 -1.89
N LYS A 15 -15.91 2.76 -2.55
CA LYS A 15 -17.26 3.14 -2.10
C LYS A 15 -18.21 1.96 -2.28
N PRO A 16 -19.11 1.69 -1.31
CA PRO A 16 -20.17 0.73 -1.53
C PRO A 16 -21.00 1.19 -2.73
N ALA A 17 -21.25 0.29 -3.68
CA ALA A 17 -22.10 0.58 -4.81
C ALA A 17 -23.49 0.95 -4.27
N GLY A 18 -23.84 2.24 -4.35
CA GLY A 18 -25.19 2.69 -4.07
C GLY A 18 -26.17 2.02 -5.03
N ARG A 19 -27.45 1.98 -4.64
CA ARG A 19 -28.54 1.37 -5.43
C ARG A 19 -28.75 1.98 -6.83
N LEU A 20 -28.05 3.08 -7.14
CA LEU A 20 -28.06 3.75 -8.42
C LEU A 20 -26.60 4.06 -8.83
N PRO A 21 -26.13 3.56 -9.99
CA PRO A 21 -24.86 4.00 -10.56
C PRO A 21 -25.08 5.40 -11.14
N VAL A 22 -24.92 6.44 -10.32
CA VAL A 22 -24.94 7.84 -10.81
C VAL A 22 -23.70 8.13 -11.66
N ASP A 23 -22.60 7.41 -11.42
CA ASP A 23 -21.40 7.44 -12.23
C ASP A 23 -20.86 6.01 -12.34
N GLY A 24 -20.87 5.44 -13.54
CA GLY A 24 -20.42 4.07 -13.85
C GLY A 24 -18.91 3.80 -13.66
N LYS A 25 -18.28 4.43 -12.67
CA LYS A 25 -16.90 4.17 -12.27
C LYS A 25 -16.91 3.75 -10.82
N ASP A 26 -16.30 2.59 -10.51
CA ASP A 26 -15.94 2.21 -9.15
C ASP A 26 -15.22 3.38 -8.47
N SER A 27 -15.96 4.19 -7.71
CA SER A 27 -15.42 5.44 -7.17
C SER A 27 -14.60 5.09 -5.94
N TRP A 28 -13.29 4.95 -6.13
CA TRP A 28 -12.34 4.88 -5.04
C TRP A 28 -12.25 6.26 -4.38
N GLN A 29 -12.34 6.30 -3.06
CA GLN A 29 -12.23 7.54 -2.30
C GLN A 29 -11.00 7.50 -1.41
N THR A 30 -10.16 8.54 -1.48
CA THR A 30 -9.07 8.73 -0.53
C THR A 30 -9.64 8.96 0.86
N VAL A 31 -9.33 8.05 1.78
CA VAL A 31 -9.75 8.09 3.18
C VAL A 31 -8.64 8.55 4.11
N ILE A 32 -7.38 8.26 3.74
CA ILE A 32 -6.22 8.50 4.59
C ILE A 32 -5.07 9.03 3.74
N GLU A 33 -4.36 10.01 4.27
CA GLU A 33 -3.07 10.44 3.75
C GLU A 33 -2.03 10.43 4.85
N CYS A 34 -0.92 9.73 4.63
CA CYS A 34 0.14 9.67 5.63
C CYS A 34 1.52 9.64 4.98
N TRP A 35 2.53 9.83 5.82
CA TRP A 35 3.91 9.60 5.44
C TRP A 35 4.23 8.10 5.55
N ALA A 36 5.06 7.62 4.65
CA ALA A 36 5.51 6.24 4.60
C ALA A 36 6.97 6.17 4.15
N LYS A 37 7.64 5.11 4.58
CA LYS A 37 8.86 4.64 3.96
C LYS A 37 8.44 3.62 2.90
N ALA A 38 8.77 3.88 1.65
CA ALA A 38 8.52 2.96 0.55
C ALA A 38 9.84 2.29 0.18
N GLU A 39 9.91 0.99 0.39
CA GLU A 39 11.03 0.14 -0.01
C GLU A 39 10.51 -0.76 -1.13
N GLY A 40 10.85 -0.42 -2.37
CA GLY A 40 10.82 -1.44 -3.42
C GLY A 40 11.92 -2.45 -3.12
N LEU A 41 11.74 -3.70 -3.56
CA LEU A 41 12.87 -4.60 -3.78
C LEU A 41 13.79 -3.94 -4.81
N LYS A 42 14.65 -3.02 -4.37
CA LYS A 42 15.69 -2.41 -5.21
C LYS A 42 16.52 -3.58 -5.72
N GLY A 43 16.42 -3.81 -7.03
CA GLY A 43 16.96 -4.96 -7.73
C GLY A 43 18.46 -5.12 -7.54
N ARG A 44 18.85 -5.77 -6.44
CA ARG A 44 20.21 -6.28 -6.30
C ARG A 44 20.29 -7.69 -5.76
N GLU A 45 19.20 -8.30 -5.31
CA GLU A 45 19.33 -9.62 -4.70
C GLU A 45 18.20 -10.60 -5.05
N TYR A 46 18.61 -11.58 -5.87
CA TYR A 46 18.31 -13.02 -5.79
C TYR A 46 17.43 -13.66 -6.89
N TYR A 47 18.15 -14.10 -7.92
CA TYR A 47 18.04 -15.40 -8.64
C TYR A 47 16.68 -15.83 -9.22
N ALA A 48 16.61 -15.69 -10.55
CA ALA A 48 16.19 -16.71 -11.54
C ALA A 48 15.17 -17.77 -11.08
N ALA A 49 13.91 -17.36 -10.87
CA ALA A 49 12.68 -18.17 -11.10
C ALA A 49 11.44 -17.44 -10.55
N ALA A 50 11.58 -16.63 -9.49
CA ALA A 50 10.48 -15.91 -8.83
C ALA A 50 10.43 -14.39 -9.16
N ALA A 51 11.24 -13.94 -10.14
CA ALA A 51 11.47 -12.53 -10.42
C ALA A 51 10.23 -11.79 -10.97
N ILE A 52 9.38 -12.49 -11.73
CA ILE A 52 8.27 -11.87 -12.48
C ILE A 52 7.17 -11.33 -11.55
N GLN A 53 6.87 -12.03 -10.45
CA GLN A 53 5.88 -11.55 -9.47
C GLN A 53 6.48 -10.52 -8.51
N LYS A 54 7.75 -10.69 -8.10
CA LYS A 54 8.41 -9.81 -7.13
C LYS A 54 8.77 -8.42 -7.65
N GLU A 55 8.89 -8.23 -8.97
CA GLU A 55 9.12 -6.90 -9.57
C GLU A 55 8.01 -5.89 -9.25
N LYS A 56 6.81 -6.36 -8.90
CA LYS A 56 5.62 -5.54 -8.71
C LYS A 56 5.29 -5.23 -7.24
N THR A 57 6.01 -5.85 -6.29
CA THR A 57 5.76 -5.71 -4.85
C THR A 57 6.57 -4.57 -4.23
N VAL A 58 5.91 -3.76 -3.39
CA VAL A 58 6.52 -2.67 -2.61
C VAL A 58 6.14 -2.83 -1.14
N GLU A 59 7.12 -2.67 -0.25
CA GLU A 59 6.89 -2.65 1.18
C GLU A 59 6.76 -1.20 1.67
N PHE A 60 5.62 -0.87 2.27
CA PHE A 60 5.33 0.43 2.85
C PHE A 60 5.38 0.32 4.37
N THR A 61 6.36 0.95 5.01
CA THR A 61 6.39 1.07 6.47
C THR A 61 5.76 2.39 6.89
N ILE A 62 4.71 2.31 7.72
CA ILE A 62 4.01 3.47 8.29
C ILE A 62 3.90 3.35 9.81
N ARG A 63 3.46 4.41 10.47
CA ARG A 63 3.08 4.34 11.89
C ARG A 63 1.86 3.43 12.04
N HIS A 64 1.81 2.73 13.17
CA HIS A 64 0.71 1.85 13.53
C HIS A 64 -0.63 2.60 13.45
N ARG A 65 -1.60 1.97 12.79
CA ARG A 65 -2.94 2.50 12.58
C ARG A 65 -3.93 1.35 12.51
N GLU A 66 -5.06 1.56 13.16
CA GLU A 66 -6.17 0.60 13.21
C GLU A 66 -7.24 0.90 12.15
N ASP A 67 -7.14 2.05 11.47
CA ASP A 67 -8.10 2.49 10.45
C ASP A 67 -7.71 2.06 9.03
N ILE A 68 -6.76 1.12 8.90
CA ILE A 68 -6.30 0.56 7.62
C ILE A 68 -6.71 -0.90 7.54
N ASP A 69 -7.17 -1.30 6.36
CA ASP A 69 -7.72 -2.61 6.08
C ASP A 69 -7.16 -3.14 4.75
N GLU A 70 -7.11 -4.46 4.59
CA GLU A 70 -6.58 -5.16 3.41
C GLU A 70 -7.45 -4.90 2.17
N HIS A 71 -8.72 -4.55 2.35
CA HIS A 71 -9.61 -4.14 1.26
C HIS A 71 -9.35 -2.74 0.70
N MET A 72 -8.37 -2.01 1.26
CA MET A 72 -7.94 -0.71 0.75
C MET A 72 -6.85 -0.86 -0.30
N ARG A 73 -6.68 0.18 -1.12
CA ARG A 73 -5.54 0.30 -2.03
C ARG A 73 -4.70 1.51 -1.67
N ILE A 74 -3.40 1.44 -1.96
CA ILE A 74 -2.43 2.52 -1.74
C ILE A 74 -2.17 3.22 -3.07
N ILE A 75 -2.28 4.54 -3.09
CA ILE A 75 -1.79 5.37 -4.19
C ILE A 75 -0.41 5.91 -3.82
N PHE A 76 0.57 5.59 -4.66
CA PHE A 76 1.94 6.06 -4.52
C PHE A 76 2.52 6.38 -5.89
N ARG A 77 3.00 7.61 -6.09
CA ARG A 77 3.56 8.10 -7.38
C ARG A 77 2.66 7.80 -8.58
N GLU A 78 1.38 8.18 -8.46
CA GLU A 78 0.36 8.01 -9.52
C GLU A 78 0.05 6.55 -9.89
N LYS A 79 0.60 5.58 -9.15
CA LYS A 79 0.31 4.15 -9.30
C LYS A 79 -0.55 3.66 -8.15
N ALA A 80 -1.50 2.78 -8.48
CA ALA A 80 -2.32 2.09 -7.50
C ALA A 80 -1.66 0.75 -7.12
N TYR A 81 -1.65 0.47 -5.83
CA TYR A 81 -1.14 -0.76 -5.24
C TYR A 81 -2.23 -1.41 -4.39
N GLU A 82 -2.48 -2.69 -4.62
CA GLU A 82 -3.37 -3.50 -3.78
C GLU A 82 -2.61 -4.03 -2.57
N ILE A 83 -3.22 -3.95 -1.40
CA ILE A 83 -2.65 -4.45 -0.16
C ILE A 83 -2.74 -5.97 -0.18
N GLU A 84 -1.60 -6.65 -0.06
CA GLU A 84 -1.51 -8.10 0.03
C GLU A 84 -1.52 -8.56 1.48
N SER A 85 -0.84 -7.83 2.36
CA SER A 85 -0.82 -8.12 3.80
C SER A 85 -0.40 -6.93 4.63
N ILE A 86 -0.95 -6.85 5.85
CA ILE A 86 -0.58 -5.86 6.86
C ILE A 86 0.11 -6.59 8.01
N LEU A 87 1.41 -6.34 8.18
CA LEU A 87 2.24 -7.01 9.18
C LEU A 87 2.59 -6.04 10.33
N PRO A 88 2.34 -6.42 11.60
CA PRO A 88 2.83 -5.65 12.72
C PRO A 88 4.36 -5.71 12.77
N ASN A 89 5.01 -4.57 13.05
CA ASN A 89 6.46 -4.57 13.22
C ASN A 89 6.80 -5.05 14.65
N TYR A 90 7.11 -6.34 14.79
CA TYR A 90 7.45 -6.95 16.09
C TYR A 90 8.65 -6.28 16.78
N SER A 91 9.62 -5.75 16.01
CA SER A 91 10.78 -5.05 16.55
C SER A 91 10.46 -3.63 17.01
N ARG A 92 9.39 -3.02 16.50
CA ARG A 92 8.95 -1.66 16.84
C ARG A 92 7.43 -1.56 16.84
N ARG A 93 6.82 -1.79 18.01
CA ARG A 93 5.36 -1.82 18.24
C ARG A 93 4.56 -0.62 17.69
N HIS A 94 5.21 0.49 17.36
CA HIS A 94 4.58 1.69 16.81
C HIS A 94 4.56 1.79 15.28
N PHE A 95 5.01 0.76 14.56
CA PHE A 95 5.02 0.73 13.11
C PHE A 95 4.35 -0.54 12.57
N ILE A 96 3.80 -0.42 11.38
CA ILE A 96 3.30 -1.55 10.59
C ILE A 96 3.95 -1.53 9.22
N THR A 97 4.16 -2.70 8.67
CA THR A 97 4.70 -2.90 7.33
C THR A 97 3.59 -3.47 6.47
N ILE A 98 3.28 -2.77 5.40
CA ILE A 98 2.25 -3.15 4.45
C ILE A 98 2.92 -3.63 3.18
N LYS A 99 2.67 -4.87 2.79
CA LYS A 99 3.09 -5.39 1.50
C LYS A 99 1.99 -5.12 0.50
N ALA A 100 2.34 -4.49 -0.62
CA ALA A 100 1.37 -4.16 -1.65
C ALA A 100 1.94 -4.38 -3.05
N ASN A 101 1.09 -4.81 -3.97
CA ASN A 101 1.45 -5.12 -5.36
C ASN A 101 0.84 -4.10 -6.31
N VAL A 102 1.58 -3.67 -7.33
CA VAL A 102 1.05 -2.73 -8.32
C VAL A 102 -0.09 -3.38 -9.11
N VAL A 103 -1.21 -2.67 -9.20
CA VAL A 103 -2.35 -3.06 -10.04
C VAL A 103 -1.97 -2.76 -11.48
N SER A 104 -1.95 -3.78 -12.33
CA SER A 104 -1.52 -3.72 -13.74
C SER A 104 -2.69 -3.65 -14.70
#